data_AF-A0A6S7EIP6-F1
#
_entry.id   AF-A0A6S7EIP6-F1
#
_cell.length_a   1.000
_cell.length_b   1.000
_cell.length_c   1.000
_cell.angle_alpha   90.00
_cell.angle_beta   90.00
_cell.angle_gamma   90.00
#
_symmetry.space_group_name_H-M   'P 1'
#
loop_
_entity.id
_entity.type
_entity.pdbx_description
1 polymer ?
#
loop_
_entity_poly.entity_id
_entity_poly.type
_entity_poly.pdbx_seq_one_letter_code
_entity_poly.pdbx_strand_id
1 'polypeptide(L)' 'MSNDELDRVYTLMAQALTRVGPTQAPLFLSILGLSALARLPDAEAATALLAQAEAASAAPVAHYPAATADRPT' A
#
# COMPACT_ATOMS: atom_id res chain seq x y z
N MET A 1 -14.59 4.65 0.99
CA MET A 1 -14.20 3.66 -0.02
C MET A 1 -14.45 2.29 0.59
N SER A 2 -15.20 1.43 -0.09
CA SER A 2 -15.47 0.06 0.37
C SER A 2 -14.21 -0.81 0.28
N ASN A 3 -14.18 -1.93 1.01
CA ASN A 3 -13.11 -2.92 0.89
C ASN A 3 -12.96 -3.43 -0.55
N ASP A 4 -14.07 -3.68 -1.26
CA ASP A 4 -14.01 -4.13 -2.67
C ASP A 4 -13.39 -3.08 -3.61
N GLU A 5 -13.64 -1.80 -3.34
CA GLU A 5 -13.05 -0.71 -4.11
C GLU A 5 -11.55 -0.62 -3.82
N LEU A 6 -11.14 -0.84 -2.56
CA LEU A 6 -9.73 -0.85 -2.14
C LEU A 6 -8.96 -2.00 -2.79
N ASP A 7 -9.52 -3.21 -2.76
CA ASP A 7 -8.92 -4.38 -3.40
C ASP A 7 -8.76 -4.19 -4.92
N ARG A 8 -9.76 -3.57 -5.56
CA ARG A 8 -9.69 -3.25 -6.98
C ARG A 8 -8.59 -2.23 -7.28
N VAL A 9 -8.50 -1.15 -6.51
CA VAL A 9 -7.46 -0.12 -6.70
C VAL A 9 -6.07 -0.68 -6.40
N TYR A 10 -5.93 -1.51 -5.36
CA TYR A 10 -4.69 -2.22 -5.04
C TYR A 10 -4.26 -3.15 -6.18
N THR A 11 -5.19 -3.92 -6.74
CA THR A 11 -4.93 -4.81 -7.89
C THR A 11 -4.45 -4.01 -9.11
N LEU A 12 -5.08 -2.88 -9.41
CA LEU A 12 -4.67 -2.01 -10.51
C LEU A 12 -3.28 -1.40 -10.29
N MET A 13 -2.96 -1.03 -9.04
CA MET A 13 -1.63 -0.54 -8.67
C MET A 13 -0.56 -1.62 -8.86
N ALA A 14 -0.82 -2.85 -8.42
CA ALA A 14 0.09 -3.99 -8.59
C ALA A 14 0.34 -4.27 -10.08
N GLN A 15 -0.71 -4.25 -10.91
CA GLN A 15 -0.56 -4.40 -12.36
C GLN A 15 0.25 -3.26 -12.99
N ALA A 16 0.05 -2.01 -12.53
CA ALA A 16 0.81 -0.87 -13.01
C ALA A 16 2.30 -1.00 -12.65
N LEU A 17 2.61 -1.39 -11.41
CA LEU A 17 3.98 -1.66 -10.95
C LEU A 17 4.66 -2.76 -11.77
N THR A 18 3.94 -3.85 -12.09
CA THR A 18 4.46 -4.92 -12.95
C THR A 18 4.78 -4.42 -14.36
N ARG A 19 3.95 -3.54 -14.93
CA ARG A 19 4.20 -2.95 -16.26
C ARG A 19 5.37 -1.95 -16.27
N VAL A 20 5.50 -1.16 -15.21
CA VAL A 20 6.59 -0.17 -15.04
C VAL A 20 7.93 -0.87 -14.78
N GLY A 21 7.89 -2.02 -14.10
CA GLY A 21 9.07 -2.81 -13.78
C GLY A 21 9.84 -2.29 -12.56
N PRO A 22 10.72 -3.13 -11.99
CA PRO A 22 11.36 -2.87 -10.70
C PRO A 22 12.31 -1.66 -10.72
N THR A 23 12.92 -1.35 -11.86
CA THR A 23 13.85 -0.23 -12.01
C THR A 23 13.14 1.13 -11.87
N GLN A 24 11.91 1.24 -12.38
CA GLN A 24 11.14 2.48 -12.36
C GLN A 24 10.09 2.52 -11.24
N ALA A 25 9.88 1.41 -10.53
CA ALA A 25 8.92 1.32 -9.44
C ALA A 25 9.11 2.40 -8.35
N PRO A 26 10.33 2.72 -7.88
CA PRO A 26 10.52 3.78 -6.88
C PRO A 26 10.05 5.15 -7.40
N LEU A 27 10.41 5.50 -8.64
CA LEU A 27 10.02 6.77 -9.26
C LEU A 27 8.50 6.84 -9.48
N PHE A 28 7.89 5.77 -9.95
CA PHE A 28 6.44 5.68 -10.11
C PHE A 28 5.71 5.88 -8.77
N LEU A 29 6.18 5.24 -7.71
CA LEU A 29 5.61 5.38 -6.37
C LEU A 29 5.82 6.80 -5.81
N SER A 30 6.96 7.45 -6.07
CA SER A 30 7.17 8.85 -5.69
C SER A 30 6.19 9.79 -6.38
N ILE A 31 5.92 9.59 -7.68
CA ILE A 31 4.97 10.43 -8.44
C ILE A 31 3.53 10.19 -7.97
N LEU A 32 3.15 8.92 -7.78
CA LEU A 32 1.83 8.55 -7.26
C LEU A 32 1.61 9.12 -5.86
N GLY A 33 2.61 8.95 -4.98
CA GLY A 33 2.62 9.47 -3.62
C GLY A 33 2.49 10.99 -3.59
N LEU A 34 3.31 11.72 -4.35
CA LEU A 34 3.21 13.17 -4.44
C LEU A 34 1.85 13.64 -4.96
N SER A 35 1.31 12.97 -5.98
CA SER A 35 -0.02 13.27 -6.53
C SER A 35 -1.14 13.03 -5.52
N ALA A 36 -1.01 12.02 -4.67
CA ALA A 36 -1.95 11.74 -3.59
C ALA A 36 -1.83 12.77 -2.44
N LEU A 37 -0.60 13.09 -2.02
CA LEU A 37 -0.33 14.08 -0.97
C LEU A 37 -0.81 15.49 -1.37
N ALA A 38 -0.66 15.86 -2.65
CA ALA A 38 -1.13 17.14 -3.17
C ALA A 38 -2.66 17.33 -3.09
N ARG A 39 -3.41 16.25 -2.87
CA ARG A 39 -4.89 16.29 -2.70
C ARG A 39 -5.32 16.35 -1.24
N LEU A 40 -4.37 16.27 -0.30
CA LEU A 40 -4.66 16.41 1.11
C LEU A 40 -4.87 17.90 1.45
N PRO A 41 -5.73 18.19 2.44
CA PRO A 41 -6.07 19.56 2.78
C PRO A 41 -4.89 20.31 3.44
N ASP A 42 -4.02 19.61 4.18
CA ASP A 42 -2.97 20.22 5.00
C ASP A 42 -1.71 19.35 5.11
N ALA A 43 -0.57 20.01 5.38
CA ALA A 43 0.73 19.37 5.53
C ALA A 43 0.80 18.43 6.75
N GLU A 44 0.07 18.72 7.83
CA GLU A 44 -0.05 17.85 9.00
C GLU A 44 -0.60 16.46 8.62
N ALA A 45 -1.67 16.42 7.82
CA ALA A 45 -2.28 15.17 7.36
C ALA A 45 -1.32 14.37 6.46
N ALA A 46 -0.55 15.06 5.62
CA ALA A 46 0.49 14.44 4.80
C ALA A 46 1.59 13.82 5.66
N THR A 47 2.06 14.55 6.67
CA THR A 47 3.13 14.09 7.58
C THR A 47 2.67 12.89 8.42
N ALA A 48 1.43 12.90 8.90
CA ALA A 48 0.85 11.79 9.64
C ALA A 48 0.73 10.50 8.81
N LEU A 49 0.40 10.61 7.52
CA LEU A 49 0.35 9.47 6.60
C LEU A 49 1.76 8.92 6.30
N LEU A 50 2.75 9.79 6.15
CA LEU A 50 4.15 9.38 5.99
C LEU A 50 4.64 8.59 7.21
N ALA A 51 4.41 9.10 8.42
CA ALA A 51 4.79 8.41 9.65
C ALA A 51 4.10 7.04 9.80
N GLN A 52 2.83 6.92 9.41
CA GLN A 52 2.12 5.64 9.41
C GLN A 52 2.71 4.65 8.41
N ALA A 53 3.04 5.10 7.19
CA ALA A 53 3.66 4.25 6.18
C ALA A 53 5.04 3.76 6.60
N GLU A 54 5.85 4.61 7.24
CA GLU A 54 7.14 4.24 7.82
C GLU A 54 6.98 3.22 8.94
N ALA A 55 6.04 3.44 9.86
CA ALA A 55 5.75 2.50 10.94
C ALA A 55 5.28 1.13 10.41
N ALA A 56 4.43 1.11 9.38
CA ALA A 56 3.97 -0.11 8.73
C ALA A 56 5.09 -0.85 7.98
N SER A 57 6.07 -0.11 7.44
CA SER A 57 7.24 -0.68 6.76
C SER A 57 8.29 -1.22 7.74
N ALA A 58 8.41 -0.58 8.91
CA ALA A 58 9.32 -0.99 9.98
C ALA A 58 8.74 -2.10 10.87
N ALA A 59 7.41 -2.24 10.92
CA ALA A 59 6.78 -3.39 11.55
C ALA A 59 7.27 -4.65 10.82
N PRO A 60 7.93 -5.60 11.50
CA PRO A 60 8.16 -6.91 10.90
C PRO A 60 6.79 -7.41 10.51
N VAL A 61 6.60 -7.78 9.24
CA VAL A 61 5.37 -8.37 8.72
C VAL A 61 5.01 -9.54 9.64
N ALA A 62 4.19 -9.24 10.64
CA ALA A 62 3.84 -10.18 11.67
C ALA A 62 2.93 -11.17 10.96
N HIS A 63 3.51 -12.34 10.70
CA HIS A 63 2.86 -13.59 10.34
C HIS A 63 1.34 -13.45 10.20
N TYR A 64 0.85 -13.49 8.97
CA TYR A 64 -0.48 -14.02 8.76
C TYR A 64 -0.50 -15.38 9.49
N PRO A 65 -1.30 -15.58 10.55
CA PRO A 65 -1.46 -16.91 11.08
C PRO A 65 -2.10 -17.68 9.94
N ALA A 66 -1.36 -18.63 9.35
CA ALA A 66 -1.93 -19.57 8.40
C ALA A 66 -3.21 -20.08 9.05
N ALA A 67 -4.35 -19.81 8.43
CA ALA A 67 -5.63 -20.29 8.88
C ALA A 67 -5.44 -21.77 9.20
N THR A 68 -5.59 -22.11 10.49
CA THR A 68 -5.48 -23.47 11.00
C THR A 68 -6.24 -24.33 10.03
N ALA A 69 -5.53 -25.20 9.31
CA ALA A 69 -6.15 -26.19 8.47
C ALA A 69 -6.98 -27.07 9.41
N ASP A 70 -8.26 -26.74 9.51
CA ASP A 70 -9.29 -27.61 10.02
C ASP A 70 -9.27 -28.83 9.10
N ARG A 71 -8.52 -29.85 9.53
CA ARG A 71 -8.41 -31.12 8.84
C ARG A 71 -9.36 -32.08 9.56
N PRO A 72 -10.44 -32.53 8.92
CA PRO A 72 -11.34 -33.51 9.51
C PRO A 72 -10.74 -34.90 9.29
N THR A 73 -10.70 -35.71 10.36
CA THR A 73 -10.90 -37.19 10.37
C THR A 73 -10.99 -37.65 11.81
#